data_AF-A0A1H5QSA4-F1
#
_entry.id   AF-A0A1H5QSA4-F1
#
_cell.length_a   1.000
_cell.length_b   1.000
_cell.length_c   1.000
_cell.angle_alpha   90.00
_cell.angle_beta   90.00
_cell.angle_gamma   90.00
#
_symmetry.space_group_name_H-M   'P 1'
#
loop_
_entity.id
_entity.type
_entity.pdbx_description
1 polymer ?
#
loop_
_entity_poly.entity_id
_entity_poly.type
_entity_poly.pdbx_seq_one_letter_code
_entity_poly.pdbx_strand_id
1 'polypeptide(L)'
;MSGPSYDLSPAVPVAPAAADVLVHPDKLLDVARIVEEQANALEDQLLTKLGLLRIDAPSADVISTQSIEAWNSLIADGDRSYAGQVREYVAGLKRLVSQLRDAAKDYKVSDEEKAAVFGDRGKHGA
;
A
#
# COMPACT_ATOMS: atom_id res chain seq x y z
N MET A 1 -32.32 -44.75 -4.67
CA MET A 1 -32.12 -43.27 -4.70
C MET A 1 -30.63 -43.03 -4.87
N SER A 2 -30.20 -42.70 -6.08
CA SER A 2 -28.80 -42.36 -6.37
C SER A 2 -28.64 -40.85 -6.31
N GLY A 3 -27.87 -40.35 -5.34
CA GLY A 3 -27.44 -38.95 -5.30
C GLY A 3 -26.20 -38.76 -6.17
N PRO A 4 -26.02 -37.59 -6.82
CA PRO A 4 -24.85 -37.34 -7.64
C PRO A 4 -23.64 -37.10 -6.73
N SER A 5 -22.56 -37.85 -6.97
CA SER A 5 -21.24 -37.55 -6.40
C SER A 5 -20.69 -36.33 -7.13
N TYR A 6 -20.67 -35.18 -6.45
CA TYR A 6 -19.96 -34.00 -6.94
C TYR A 6 -18.45 -34.24 -6.79
N ASP A 7 -17.79 -34.46 -7.93
CA ASP A 7 -16.33 -34.39 -8.06
C ASP A 7 -15.89 -32.94 -7.85
N LEU A 8 -15.38 -32.64 -6.65
CA LEU A 8 -14.76 -31.36 -6.32
C LEU A 8 -13.25 -31.45 -6.55
N SER A 9 -12.83 -31.88 -7.75
CA SER A 9 -11.48 -31.62 -8.21
C SER A 9 -11.31 -30.09 -8.34
N PRO A 10 -10.48 -29.43 -7.52
CA PRO A 10 -10.23 -28.02 -7.73
C PRO A 10 -9.40 -27.95 -9.01
N ALA A 11 -10.01 -27.49 -10.10
CA ALA A 11 -9.28 -26.96 -11.24
C ALA A 11 -8.57 -25.69 -10.74
N VAL A 12 -7.48 -25.88 -9.99
CA VAL A 12 -6.53 -24.82 -9.69
C VAL A 12 -5.93 -24.47 -11.06
N PRO A 13 -6.15 -23.25 -11.58
CA PRO A 13 -5.49 -22.84 -12.80
C PRO A 13 -3.99 -22.94 -12.54
N VAL A 14 -3.26 -23.67 -13.38
CA VAL A 14 -1.80 -23.67 -13.30
C VAL A 14 -1.36 -22.21 -13.39
N ALA A 15 -0.70 -21.70 -12.36
CA ALA A 15 -0.17 -20.34 -12.40
C ALA A 15 0.72 -20.26 -13.65
N PRO A 16 0.55 -19.24 -14.51
CA PRO A 16 1.42 -19.10 -15.68
C PRO A 16 2.86 -19.12 -15.19
N ALA A 17 3.63 -20.11 -15.67
CA ALA A 17 5.04 -20.26 -15.33
C ALA A 17 5.72 -18.93 -15.58
N ALA A 18 6.14 -18.25 -14.50
CA ALA A 18 6.70 -16.88 -14.45
C ALA A 18 6.82 -16.28 -15.85
N ALA A 19 5.68 -15.87 -16.42
CA ALA A 19 5.65 -15.30 -17.75
C ALA A 19 6.51 -14.07 -17.62
N ASP A 20 7.64 -14.04 -18.32
CA ASP A 20 8.70 -13.03 -18.26
C ASP A 20 8.06 -11.66 -18.00
N VAL A 21 7.96 -11.28 -16.71
CA VAL A 21 7.13 -10.15 -16.31
C VAL A 21 7.98 -8.97 -16.72
N LEU A 22 7.69 -8.46 -17.92
CA LEU A 22 8.38 -7.33 -18.50
C LEU A 22 7.93 -6.09 -17.73
N VAL A 23 8.54 -5.92 -16.55
CA VAL A 23 8.32 -4.79 -15.66
C VAL A 23 9.00 -3.59 -16.28
N HIS A 24 8.21 -2.64 -16.77
CA HIS A 24 8.73 -1.36 -17.26
C HIS A 24 9.03 -0.45 -16.07
N PRO A 25 10.30 -0.06 -15.84
CA PRO A 25 10.67 0.77 -14.68
C PRO A 25 9.94 2.11 -14.63
N ASP A 26 9.64 2.69 -15.80
CA ASP A 26 8.93 3.96 -15.89
C ASP A 26 7.48 3.84 -15.39
N LYS A 27 6.82 2.69 -15.62
CA LYS A 27 5.49 2.43 -15.07
C LYS A 27 5.50 2.28 -13.55
N LEU A 28 6.57 1.74 -12.96
CA LEU A 28 6.73 1.68 -11.50
C LEU A 28 6.85 3.09 -10.91
N LEU A 29 7.59 3.98 -11.56
CA LEU A 29 7.74 5.37 -11.13
C LEU A 29 6.41 6.15 -11.23
N ASP A 30 5.64 5.93 -12.28
CA ASP A 30 4.30 6.52 -12.42
C ASP A 30 3.35 6.07 -11.30
N VAL A 31 3.32 4.76 -11.00
CA VAL A 31 2.52 4.23 -9.89
C VAL A 31 3.00 4.79 -8.56
N ALA A 32 4.32 4.85 -8.33
CA ALA A 32 4.88 5.42 -7.12
C ALA A 32 4.46 6.88 -6.91
N ARG A 33 4.46 7.69 -7.98
CA ARG A 33 3.98 9.07 -7.95
C ARG A 33 2.51 9.16 -7.57
N ILE A 34 1.64 8.39 -8.23
CA ILE A 34 0.19 8.42 -7.94
C ILE A 34 -0.08 8.03 -6.49
N VAL A 35 0.58 6.97 -6.00
CA VAL A 35 0.41 6.52 -4.61
C VAL A 35 0.93 7.58 -3.62
N GLU A 36 2.04 8.25 -3.92
CA GLU A 36 2.58 9.32 -3.10
C GLU A 36 1.63 10.54 -3.04
N GLU A 37 1.11 10.99 -4.18
CA GLU A 37 0.12 12.07 -4.25
C GLU A 37 -1.11 11.76 -3.39
N GLN A 38 -1.64 10.55 -3.52
CA GLN A 38 -2.82 10.12 -2.75
C GLN A 38 -2.52 9.96 -1.25
N ALA A 39 -1.34 9.45 -0.90
CA ALA A 39 -0.92 9.33 0.50
C ALA A 39 -0.77 10.71 1.16
N ASN A 40 -0.20 11.67 0.45
CA ASN A 40 -0.05 13.05 0.93
C ASN A 40 -1.42 13.74 1.08
N ALA A 41 -2.31 13.61 0.08
CA ALA A 41 -3.65 14.16 0.15
C ALA A 41 -4.44 13.60 1.36
N LEU A 42 -4.30 12.30 1.64
CA LEU A 42 -4.93 11.67 2.80
C LEU A 42 -4.31 12.17 4.12
N GLU A 43 -2.99 12.34 4.18
CA GLU A 43 -2.31 12.89 5.35
C GLU A 43 -2.75 14.33 5.65
N ASP A 44 -2.84 15.18 4.63
CA ASP A 44 -3.29 16.57 4.77
C ASP A 44 -4.73 16.65 5.27
N GLN A 45 -5.62 15.82 4.73
CA GLN A 45 -6.99 15.70 5.21
C GLN A 45 -7.03 15.25 6.68
N LEU A 46 -6.23 14.24 7.02
CA LEU A 46 -6.15 13.73 8.38
C LEU A 46 -5.68 14.81 9.36
N LEU A 47 -4.60 15.53 9.05
CA LEU A 47 -4.08 16.63 9.87
C LEU A 47 -5.10 17.76 10.03
N THR A 48 -5.78 18.14 8.95
CA THR A 48 -6.81 19.20 8.97
C THR A 48 -8.03 18.80 9.79
N LYS A 49 -8.44 17.53 9.73
CA LYS A 49 -9.65 17.04 10.39
C LYS A 49 -9.41 16.52 11.80
N LEU A 50 -8.17 16.22 12.20
CA LEU A 50 -7.86 15.63 13.50
C LEU A 50 -8.36 16.48 14.67
N GLY A 51 -8.21 17.81 14.58
CA GLY A 51 -8.73 18.72 15.60
C GLY A 51 -10.26 18.75 15.69
N LEU A 52 -10.96 18.36 14.61
CA LEU A 52 -12.43 18.28 14.54
C LEU A 52 -12.97 16.90 14.95
N LEU A 53 -12.12 15.89 15.09
CA LEU A 53 -12.52 14.55 15.51
C LEU A 53 -12.79 14.48 17.01
N ARG A 54 -12.22 15.40 17.79
CA ARG A 54 -12.52 15.54 19.21
C ARG A 54 -13.81 16.33 19.38
N ILE A 55 -14.72 15.80 20.19
CA ILE A 55 -15.95 16.47 20.57
C ILE A 55 -15.97 16.74 22.07
N ASP A 56 -16.61 17.85 22.45
CA ASP A 56 -16.81 18.22 23.84
C ASP A 56 -18.06 17.55 24.42
N ALA A 57 -18.06 17.34 25.73
CA ALA A 57 -19.22 16.80 26.42
C ALA A 57 -20.42 17.76 26.30
N PRO A 58 -21.61 17.28 25.89
CA PRO A 58 -22.79 18.14 25.74
C PRO A 58 -23.33 18.65 27.08
N SER A 59 -22.90 18.05 28.18
CA SER A 59 -23.27 18.39 29.56
C SER A 59 -22.18 17.89 30.51
N ALA A 60 -22.13 18.47 31.72
CA ALA A 60 -21.19 18.12 32.78
C ALA A 60 -21.61 16.88 33.60
N ASP A 61 -22.72 16.23 33.25
CA ASP A 61 -23.14 15.01 33.92
C ASP A 61 -22.18 13.83 33.60
N VAL A 62 -22.17 12.85 34.51
CA VAL A 62 -21.25 11.71 34.45
C VAL A 62 -21.44 10.89 33.18
N ILE A 63 -22.68 10.76 32.67
CA ILE A 63 -22.95 9.97 31.47
C ILE A 63 -22.40 10.69 30.24
N SER A 64 -22.69 11.98 30.09
CA SER A 64 -22.17 12.80 28.98
C SER A 64 -20.66 12.81 28.93
N THR A 65 -20.00 13.02 30.08
CA THR A 65 -18.54 13.07 30.18
C THR A 65 -17.88 11.73 29.87
N GLN A 66 -18.33 10.63 30.49
CA GLN A 66 -17.79 9.29 30.22
C GLN A 66 -18.06 8.82 28.78
N SER A 67 -19.23 9.14 28.23
CA SER A 67 -19.55 8.80 26.84
C SER A 67 -18.58 9.47 25.89
N ILE A 68 -18.35 10.77 26.05
CA ILE A 68 -17.44 11.53 25.18
C ILE A 68 -15.98 11.10 25.37
N GLU A 69 -15.55 10.77 26.58
CA GLU A 69 -14.22 10.20 26.82
C GLU A 69 -14.01 8.90 26.04
N ALA A 70 -14.97 7.96 26.11
CA ALA A 70 -14.91 6.71 25.35
C ALA A 70 -14.94 6.94 23.83
N TRP A 71 -15.76 7.86 23.35
CA TRP A 71 -15.82 8.22 21.92
C TRP A 71 -14.51 8.81 21.42
N ASN A 72 -13.95 9.80 22.13
CA ASN A 72 -12.69 10.44 21.76
C ASN A 72 -11.52 9.43 21.83
N SER A 73 -11.52 8.51 22.81
CA SER A 73 -10.55 7.42 22.88
C SER A 73 -10.61 6.50 21.66
N LEU A 74 -11.80 6.15 21.17
CA LEU A 74 -11.98 5.27 20.03
C LEU A 74 -11.66 5.96 18.70
N ILE A 75 -11.95 7.25 18.56
CA ILE A 75 -11.82 7.97 17.29
C ILE A 75 -10.46 8.64 17.13
N ALA A 76 -9.95 9.29 18.19
CA ALA A 76 -8.83 10.23 18.08
C ALA A 76 -7.59 9.83 18.91
N ASP A 77 -7.77 9.33 20.13
CA ASP A 77 -6.66 9.32 21.12
C ASP A 77 -5.99 7.96 21.36
N GLY A 78 -6.67 6.85 21.04
CA GLY A 78 -6.10 5.51 21.22
C GLY A 78 -5.10 5.12 20.12
N ASP A 79 -4.14 4.26 20.44
CA ASP A 79 -3.21 3.69 19.44
C ASP A 79 -3.94 2.93 18.32
N ARG A 80 -5.04 2.27 18.68
CA ARG A 80 -5.94 1.59 17.73
C ARG A 80 -7.15 2.44 17.32
N SER A 81 -7.10 3.75 17.59
CA SER A 81 -8.17 4.65 17.17
C SER A 81 -8.29 4.71 15.66
N TYR A 82 -9.44 5.16 15.15
CA TYR A 82 -9.59 5.34 13.71
C TYR A 82 -8.56 6.32 13.14
N ALA A 83 -8.26 7.42 13.84
CA ALA A 83 -7.19 8.33 13.44
C ALA A 83 -5.82 7.64 13.41
N GLY A 84 -5.51 6.81 14.42
CA GLY A 84 -4.29 6.00 14.47
C GLY A 84 -4.18 5.04 13.28
N GLN A 85 -5.24 4.29 12.99
CA GLN A 85 -5.29 3.35 11.87
C GLN A 85 -5.08 4.03 10.51
N VAL A 86 -5.66 5.22 10.31
CA VAL A 86 -5.44 5.99 9.07
C VAL A 86 -3.99 6.48 8.98
N ARG A 87 -3.37 6.91 10.08
CA ARG A 87 -1.94 7.28 10.10
C ARG A 87 -1.06 6.09 9.73
N GLU A 88 -1.33 4.91 10.29
CA GLU A 88 -0.60 3.69 9.96
C GLU A 88 -0.75 3.31 8.49
N TYR A 89 -1.96 3.45 7.94
CA TYR A 89 -2.21 3.21 6.52
C TYR A 89 -1.43 4.17 5.62
N VAL A 90 -1.44 5.48 5.92
CA VAL A 90 -0.62 6.48 5.21
C VAL A 90 0.86 6.13 5.27
N ALA A 91 1.37 5.73 6.44
CA ALA A 91 2.75 5.30 6.60
C ALA A 91 3.07 4.05 5.75
N GLY A 92 2.12 3.11 5.67
CA GLY A 92 2.20 1.94 4.78
C GLY A 92 2.29 2.32 3.31
N LEU A 93 1.46 3.27 2.85
CA LEU A 93 1.51 3.77 1.47
C LEU A 93 2.86 4.43 1.16
N LYS A 94 3.41 5.24 2.07
CA LYS A 94 4.73 5.86 1.89
C LYS A 94 5.86 4.82 1.82
N ARG A 95 5.79 3.74 2.61
CA ARG A 95 6.73 2.62 2.50
C ARG A 95 6.63 1.91 1.15
N LEU A 96 5.40 1.69 0.66
CA LEU A 96 5.19 1.11 -0.67
C LEU A 96 5.80 1.97 -1.78
N VAL A 97 5.64 3.30 -1.71
CA VAL A 97 6.29 4.24 -2.64
C VAL A 97 7.81 4.07 -2.64
N SER A 98 8.42 3.95 -1.46
CA SER A 98 9.87 3.70 -1.38
C SER A 98 10.26 2.40 -2.05
N GLN A 99 9.54 1.31 -1.79
CA GLN A 99 9.80 0.00 -2.40
C GLN A 99 9.65 0.03 -3.93
N LEU A 100 8.65 0.74 -4.45
CA LEU A 100 8.46 0.90 -5.90
C LEU A 100 9.61 1.69 -6.54
N ARG A 101 10.10 2.74 -5.87
CA ARG A 101 11.25 3.52 -6.33
C ARG A 101 12.54 2.70 -6.33
N ASP A 102 12.77 1.90 -5.31
CA ASP A 102 13.96 1.06 -5.22
C ASP A 102 13.92 -0.06 -6.27
N ALA A 103 12.77 -0.73 -6.43
CA ALA A 103 12.59 -1.71 -7.50
C ALA A 103 12.82 -1.11 -8.91
N ALA A 104 12.37 0.13 -9.15
CA ALA A 104 12.60 0.79 -10.43
C ALA A 104 14.09 1.09 -10.70
N LYS A 105 14.88 1.37 -9.65
CA LYS A 105 16.34 1.55 -9.77
C LYS A 105 17.04 0.23 -10.05
N ASP A 106 16.71 -0.82 -9.31
CA ASP A 106 17.33 -2.14 -9.44
C ASP A 106 17.13 -2.69 -10.86
N TYR A 107 15.93 -2.50 -11.43
CA TYR A 107 15.67 -2.89 -12.81
C TYR A 107 16.53 -2.11 -13.82
N LYS A 108 16.68 -0.79 -13.66
CA LYS A 108 17.50 0.03 -14.56
C LYS A 108 18.97 -0.41 -14.53
N VAL A 109 19.51 -0.66 -13.34
CA VAL A 109 20.89 -1.17 -13.17
C VAL A 109 21.06 -2.55 -13.82
N SER A 110 20.10 -3.47 -13.59
CA SER A 110 20.11 -4.80 -14.22
C SER A 110 20.13 -4.70 -15.76
N ASP A 111 19.36 -3.79 -16.34
CA ASP A 111 19.30 -3.63 -17.79
C ASP A 111 20.60 -3.04 -18.37
N GLU A 112 21.23 -2.08 -17.67
CA GLU A 112 22.53 -1.53 -18.03
C GLU A 112 23.66 -2.58 -17.95
N GLU A 113 23.69 -3.40 -16.90
CA GLU A 113 24.67 -4.49 -16.74
C GLU A 113 24.51 -5.55 -17.84
N LYS A 114 23.28 -5.95 -18.16
CA LYS A 114 22.99 -6.85 -19.29
C LYS A 114 23.49 -6.25 -20.60
N ALA A 115 23.17 -4.98 -20.87
CA ALA A 115 23.62 -4.29 -22.08
C ALA A 115 25.15 -4.23 -22.20
N ALA A 116 25.86 -4.00 -21.10
CA ALA A 116 27.33 -3.99 -21.07
C ALA A 116 27.92 -5.37 -21.41
N VAL A 117 27.39 -6.45 -20.84
CA VAL A 117 27.85 -7.83 -21.11
C VAL A 117 27.61 -8.23 -22.57
N PHE A 118 26.46 -7.86 -23.14
CA PHE A 118 26.17 -8.13 -24.56
C PHE A 118 27.00 -7.25 -25.50
N GLY A 119 27.23 -5.98 -25.14
CA GLY A 119 28.05 -5.06 -25.92
C GLY A 119 29.53 -5.48 -26.02
N ASP A 120 30.07 -6.08 -24.95
CA ASP A 120 31.46 -6.56 -24.92
C ASP A 120 31.69 -7.81 -25.80
N ARG A 121 30.67 -8.68 -25.90
CA ARG A 121 30.71 -9.88 -26.77
C ARG A 121 30.60 -9.55 -28.26
N GLY A 122 29.93 -8.45 -28.62
CA GLY A 122 29.82 -7.97 -29.99
C GLY A 122 31.10 -7.32 -30.54
N LYS A 123 32.01 -6.86 -29.68
CA LYS A 123 33.26 -6.20 -30.09
C LYS A 123 34.46 -7.14 -30.27
N HIS A 124 34.39 -8.37 -29.75
CA HIS A 124 35.47 -9.36 -29.88
C HIS A 124 35.24 -10.39 -31.01
N GLY A 125 34.26 -10.19 -31.89
CA GLY A 125 33.87 -11.11 -32.95
C GLY A 125 33.92 -10.56 -34.38
N ALA A 126 34.67 -9.50 -34.65
CA ALA A 126 34.85 -8.90 -35.99
C ALA A 126 36.31 -9.01 -36.45
#